data_AF-A0A519SQH1-F1
#
_entry.id   AF-A0A519SQH1-F1
#
_cell.length_a   1.000
_cell.length_b   1.000
_cell.length_c   1.000
_cell.angle_alpha   90.00
_cell.angle_beta   90.00
_cell.angle_gamma   90.00
#
_symmetry.space_group_name_H-M   'P 1'
#
loop_
_entity.id
_entity.type
_entity.pdbx_description
1 polymer ?
#
loop_
_entity_poly.entity_id
_entity_poly.type
_entity_poly.pdbx_seq_one_letter_code
_entity_poly.pdbx_strand_id
1 'polypeptide(L)'
;MKKNITIIASTVVMLFAFSSCKKAFLDEKPFSAYTPLTVTDSLGFEASLVGLYNHTSTIFSWSDQQGWPSVWQVGTDVANATNNQQGVEIPYYNYETLAATDGGSARIWNRNYIMVNLTNTIVDGVENPSTTSLSARGKALVSAEAKFFRAYAYNNLATLYGGVPLITKALTGPKIDFVRAPIADVNNFI
;
A
#
# COMPACT_ATOMS: atom_id res chain seq x y z
N MET A 1 -62.17 -32.27 11.49
CA MET A 1 -60.89 -32.75 12.08
C MET A 1 -59.81 -32.82 11.00
N LYS A 2 -59.54 -33.96 10.35
CA LYS A 2 -58.90 -34.11 9.01
C LYS A 2 -58.40 -32.80 8.35
N LYS A 3 -59.33 -32.20 7.60
CA LYS A 3 -59.20 -30.97 6.80
C LYS A 3 -58.76 -29.73 7.58
N ASN A 4 -59.16 -29.58 8.84
CA ASN A 4 -58.80 -28.45 9.69
C ASN A 4 -57.31 -28.49 10.07
N ILE A 5 -56.77 -29.70 10.32
CA ILE A 5 -55.36 -29.91 10.64
C ILE A 5 -54.48 -29.56 9.43
N THR A 6 -54.89 -29.95 8.22
CA THR A 6 -54.18 -29.56 6.98
C THR A 6 -54.18 -28.05 6.78
N ILE A 7 -55.32 -27.37 6.98
CA ILE A 7 -55.40 -25.90 6.86
C ILE A 7 -54.46 -25.21 7.87
N ILE A 8 -54.47 -25.64 9.13
CA ILE A 8 -53.57 -25.08 10.17
C ILE A 8 -52.10 -25.30 9.80
N ALA A 9 -51.73 -26.50 9.35
CA ALA A 9 -50.37 -26.80 8.90
C ALA A 9 -49.93 -25.93 7.72
N SER A 10 -50.79 -25.73 6.70
CA SER A 10 -50.51 -24.86 5.56
C SER A 10 -50.30 -23.40 5.97
N THR A 11 -51.12 -22.87 6.89
CA THR A 11 -50.97 -21.50 7.40
C THR A 11 -49.66 -21.33 8.19
N VAL A 12 -49.28 -22.32 9.01
CA VAL A 12 -48.01 -22.29 9.75
C VAL A 12 -46.80 -22.31 8.81
N VAL A 13 -46.80 -23.16 7.77
CA VAL A 13 -45.73 -23.17 6.76
C VAL A 13 -45.64 -21.82 6.02
N MET A 14 -46.78 -21.20 5.68
CA MET A 14 -46.82 -19.90 5.02
C MET A 14 -46.31 -18.75 5.91
N LEU A 15 -46.51 -18.82 7.24
CA LEU A 15 -45.96 -17.85 8.18
C LEU A 15 -44.41 -17.90 8.24
N PHE A 16 -43.81 -19.10 8.17
CA PHE A 16 -42.35 -19.23 8.13
C PHE A 16 -41.73 -18.79 6.79
N ALA A 17 -42.47 -18.81 5.68
CA ALA A 17 -41.98 -18.42 4.36
C ALA A 17 -41.53 -16.95 4.25
N PHE A 18 -41.96 -16.08 5.16
CA PHE A 18 -41.56 -14.67 5.22
C PHE A 18 -40.40 -14.39 6.20
N SER A 19 -39.87 -15.41 6.87
CA SER A 19 -38.77 -15.31 7.84
C SER A 19 -37.39 -15.20 7.16
N SER A 20 -37.16 -14.10 6.42
CA SER A 20 -35.84 -13.75 5.90
C SER A 20 -35.05 -12.86 6.86
N CYS A 21 -33.73 -13.00 6.91
CA CYS A 21 -32.87 -12.05 7.61
C CYS A 21 -32.92 -10.69 6.90
N LYS A 22 -33.02 -9.60 7.68
CA LYS A 22 -32.87 -8.24 7.13
C LYS A 22 -31.49 -8.11 6.48
N LYS A 23 -31.37 -7.38 5.36
CA LYS A 23 -30.07 -7.15 4.69
C LYS A 23 -28.99 -6.62 5.66
N ALA A 24 -29.39 -5.78 6.62
CA ALA A 24 -28.55 -5.26 7.69
C ALA A 24 -27.93 -6.31 8.65
N PHE A 25 -28.28 -7.59 8.52
CA PHE A 25 -27.55 -8.69 9.18
C PHE A 25 -26.23 -9.03 8.47
N LEU A 26 -26.12 -8.73 7.17
CA LEU A 26 -24.90 -8.91 6.36
C LEU A 26 -24.02 -7.66 6.32
N ASP A 27 -24.50 -6.54 6.86
CA ASP A 27 -23.77 -5.26 6.92
C ASP A 27 -22.79 -5.26 8.12
N GLU A 28 -21.86 -6.23 8.15
CA GLU A 28 -20.84 -6.33 9.20
C GLU A 28 -19.90 -5.11 9.20
N LYS A 29 -19.62 -4.58 10.39
CA LYS A 29 -18.66 -3.48 10.60
C LYS A 29 -17.39 -4.01 11.26
N PRO A 30 -16.27 -4.15 10.54
CA PRO A 30 -15.04 -4.68 11.11
C PRO A 30 -14.34 -3.64 11.98
N PHE A 31 -14.69 -3.59 13.27
CA PHE A 31 -14.11 -2.65 14.24
C PHE A 31 -12.58 -2.78 14.43
N SER A 32 -12.00 -3.91 14.03
CA SER A 32 -10.56 -4.18 14.09
C SER A 32 -9.79 -3.80 12.81
N ALA A 33 -10.46 -3.31 11.76
CA ALA A 33 -9.83 -2.96 10.49
C ALA A 33 -10.10 -1.51 10.10
N TYR A 34 -9.05 -0.69 10.09
CA TYR A 34 -9.10 0.64 9.47
C TYR A 34 -9.29 0.49 7.97
N THR A 35 -10.47 0.85 7.47
CA THR A 35 -10.74 0.87 6.03
C THR A 35 -10.39 2.26 5.47
N PRO A 36 -10.06 2.40 4.17
CA PRO A 36 -9.87 3.72 3.56
C PRO A 36 -11.09 4.65 3.70
N LEU A 37 -12.28 4.08 3.87
CA LEU A 37 -13.54 4.80 4.13
C LEU A 37 -13.61 5.48 5.52
N THR A 38 -12.74 5.10 6.47
CA THR A 38 -12.73 5.65 7.84
C THR A 38 -11.73 6.79 8.06
N VAL A 39 -10.81 7.03 7.11
CA VAL A 39 -9.83 8.14 7.20
C VAL A 39 -10.43 9.41 6.61
N THR A 40 -11.23 10.11 7.41
CA THR A 40 -11.96 11.33 6.98
C THR A 40 -11.78 12.53 7.91
N ASP A 41 -11.12 12.36 9.06
CA ASP A 41 -10.88 13.40 10.07
C ASP A 41 -9.37 13.72 10.24
N SER A 42 -9.06 14.78 11.00
CA SER A 42 -7.67 15.22 11.18
C SER A 42 -6.78 14.16 11.84
N LEU A 43 -7.33 13.38 12.79
CA LEU A 43 -6.58 12.33 13.48
C LEU A 43 -6.29 11.14 12.55
N GLY A 44 -7.24 10.78 11.68
CA GLY A 44 -7.01 9.77 10.64
C GLY A 44 -5.92 10.18 9.65
N PHE A 45 -5.88 11.45 9.22
CA PHE A 45 -4.82 11.94 8.34
C PHE A 45 -3.45 11.98 9.05
N GLU A 46 -3.40 12.44 10.30
CA GLU A 46 -2.18 12.43 11.12
C GLU A 46 -1.65 11.01 11.34
N ALA A 47 -2.50 10.06 11.72
CA ALA A 47 -2.14 8.64 11.85
C ALA A 47 -1.66 8.03 10.51
N SER A 48 -2.24 8.45 9.39
CA SER A 48 -1.82 8.00 8.05
C SER A 48 -0.44 8.54 7.68
N LEU A 49 -0.12 9.80 8.02
CA LEU A 49 1.22 10.37 7.86
C LEU A 49 2.25 9.65 8.75
N VAL A 50 1.92 9.38 10.02
CA VAL A 50 2.75 8.55 10.92
C VAL A 50 3.01 7.15 10.33
N GLY A 51 2.05 6.60 9.58
CA GLY A 51 2.23 5.38 8.79
C GLY A 51 3.34 5.48 7.74
N LEU A 52 3.53 6.64 7.10
CA LEU A 52 4.63 6.87 6.14
C LEU A 52 5.99 6.89 6.84
N TYR A 53 6.09 7.55 8.01
CA TYR A 53 7.32 7.49 8.83
C TYR A 53 7.61 6.09 9.32
N ASN A 54 6.61 5.31 9.73
CA ASN A 54 6.79 3.93 10.16
C ASN A 54 7.24 3.02 9.01
N HIS A 55 6.63 3.14 7.83
CA HIS A 55 7.02 2.38 6.64
C HIS A 55 8.44 2.74 6.17
N THR A 56 8.85 4.01 6.30
CA THR A 56 10.23 4.46 6.05
C THR A 56 11.21 3.93 7.09
N SER A 57 10.87 4.06 8.38
CA SER A 57 11.70 3.57 9.49
C SER A 57 11.97 2.07 9.35
N THR A 58 10.94 1.27 9.06
CA THR A 58 11.06 -0.18 8.85
C THR A 58 11.65 -0.60 7.49
N ILE A 59 12.06 0.36 6.65
CA ILE A 59 12.99 0.13 5.53
C ILE A 59 14.44 0.20 6.04
N PHE A 60 14.78 1.25 6.79
CA PHE A 60 16.13 1.47 7.32
C PHE A 60 16.48 0.53 8.49
N SER A 61 15.55 0.28 9.41
CA SER A 61 15.69 -0.65 10.53
C SER A 61 15.56 -2.12 10.11
N TRP A 62 15.72 -2.42 8.82
CA TRP A 62 15.70 -3.79 8.33
C TRP A 62 16.89 -4.57 8.91
N SER A 63 16.64 -5.75 9.48
CA SER A 63 17.67 -6.73 9.81
C SER A 63 17.22 -8.14 9.39
N ASP A 64 17.88 -8.66 8.36
CA ASP A 64 17.82 -10.01 7.76
C ASP A 64 18.93 -10.04 6.69
N GLN A 65 19.16 -11.15 6.00
CA GLN A 65 20.32 -11.35 5.10
C GLN A 65 20.65 -10.12 4.20
N GLN A 66 19.68 -9.64 3.41
CA GLN A 66 19.80 -8.41 2.63
C GLN A 66 18.88 -7.30 3.15
N GLY A 67 19.47 -6.31 3.82
CA GLY A 67 18.82 -5.08 4.26
C GLY A 67 19.01 -3.91 3.30
N TRP A 68 18.31 -2.79 3.59
CA TRP A 68 18.37 -1.58 2.76
C TRP A 68 19.80 -1.05 2.57
N PRO A 69 20.66 -0.91 3.61
CA PRO A 69 22.03 -0.44 3.40
C PRO A 69 22.84 -1.36 2.49
N SER A 70 22.64 -2.69 2.58
CA SER A 70 23.38 -3.68 1.80
C SER A 70 23.15 -3.50 0.30
N VAL A 71 21.88 -3.40 -0.14
CA VAL A 71 21.50 -3.21 -1.55
C VAL A 71 22.13 -1.96 -2.18
N TRP A 72 22.38 -0.92 -1.38
CA TRP A 72 22.91 0.36 -1.85
C TRP A 72 24.42 0.51 -1.72
N GLN A 73 25.12 -0.37 -0.98
CA GLN A 73 26.53 -0.19 -0.62
C GLN A 73 27.40 -1.42 -0.89
N VAL A 74 26.86 -2.64 -0.88
CA VAL A 74 27.62 -3.82 -1.31
C VAL A 74 27.94 -3.68 -2.80
N GLY A 75 29.21 -3.93 -3.16
CA GLY A 75 29.73 -3.70 -4.51
C GLY A 75 30.36 -2.33 -4.73
N THR A 76 30.31 -1.44 -3.74
CA THR A 76 31.07 -0.18 -3.70
C THR A 76 32.40 -0.35 -2.95
N ASP A 77 33.23 0.69 -2.91
CA ASP A 77 34.40 0.78 -2.03
C ASP A 77 34.04 0.95 -0.54
N VAL A 78 32.78 1.29 -0.22
CA VAL A 78 32.29 1.45 1.16
C VAL A 78 32.04 0.10 1.84
N ALA A 79 31.54 -0.91 1.11
CA ALA A 79 31.18 -2.20 1.67
C ALA A 79 31.34 -3.37 0.69
N ASN A 80 31.89 -4.48 1.20
CA ASN A 80 31.97 -5.76 0.49
C ASN A 80 31.42 -6.88 1.39
N ALA A 81 30.82 -7.90 0.79
CA ALA A 81 30.37 -9.07 1.52
C ALA A 81 31.58 -9.88 2.00
N THR A 82 31.73 -10.04 3.32
CA THR A 82 32.89 -10.72 3.93
C THR A 82 32.79 -12.25 3.81
N ASN A 83 33.77 -12.99 4.33
CA ASN A 83 33.87 -14.46 4.18
C ASN A 83 32.64 -15.29 4.64
N ASN A 84 31.64 -14.67 5.29
CA ASN A 84 30.37 -15.30 5.67
C ASN A 84 29.22 -14.96 4.69
N GLN A 85 29.53 -14.77 3.40
CA GLN A 85 28.54 -14.63 2.32
C GLN A 85 27.48 -15.74 2.40
N GLN A 86 26.21 -15.36 2.32
CA GLN A 86 25.11 -16.26 1.97
C GLN A 86 24.84 -16.09 0.47
N GLY A 87 23.84 -16.80 -0.08
CA GLY A 87 23.58 -16.77 -1.52
C GLY A 87 23.05 -15.44 -2.07
N VAL A 88 22.63 -14.52 -1.19
CA VAL A 88 21.86 -13.31 -1.54
C VAL A 88 22.68 -12.02 -1.52
N GLU A 89 23.88 -12.05 -0.93
CA GLU A 89 24.88 -10.99 -1.03
C GLU A 89 25.54 -10.98 -2.43
N ILE A 90 25.65 -12.16 -3.05
CA ILE A 90 26.49 -12.41 -4.22
C ILE A 90 26.13 -11.52 -5.42
N PRO A 91 24.85 -11.34 -5.79
CA PRO A 91 24.46 -10.45 -6.90
C PRO A 91 24.90 -8.99 -6.76
N TYR A 92 25.22 -8.54 -5.55
CA TYR A 92 25.51 -7.14 -5.26
C TYR A 92 26.99 -6.77 -5.32
N TYR A 93 27.91 -7.75 -5.29
CA TYR A 93 29.34 -7.52 -5.58
C TYR A 93 29.84 -8.32 -6.80
N ASN A 94 29.10 -9.35 -7.24
CA ASN A 94 29.29 -10.01 -8.52
C ASN A 94 28.01 -9.89 -9.37
N TYR A 95 27.89 -8.79 -10.09
CA TYR A 95 26.71 -8.49 -10.91
C TYR A 95 26.45 -9.49 -12.04
N GLU A 96 27.39 -10.39 -12.38
CA GLU A 96 27.15 -11.50 -13.32
C GLU A 96 26.11 -12.50 -12.80
N THR A 97 25.85 -12.56 -11.49
CA THR A 97 24.81 -13.43 -10.90
C THR A 97 23.48 -12.72 -10.64
N LEU A 98 23.35 -11.44 -10.99
CA LEU A 98 22.14 -10.65 -10.76
C LEU A 98 21.01 -11.03 -11.72
N ALA A 99 20.09 -11.87 -11.22
CA ALA A 99 18.92 -12.34 -11.95
C ALA A 99 17.65 -11.50 -11.65
N ALA A 100 16.67 -11.53 -12.56
CA ALA A 100 15.37 -10.89 -12.38
C ALA A 100 14.52 -11.48 -11.21
N THR A 101 14.97 -12.60 -10.62
CA THR A 101 14.37 -13.24 -9.44
C THR A 101 15.03 -12.81 -8.12
N ASP A 102 15.92 -11.82 -8.12
CA ASP A 102 16.61 -11.37 -6.91
C ASP A 102 15.65 -10.83 -5.84
N GLY A 103 15.79 -11.36 -4.61
CA GLY A 103 14.91 -11.06 -3.49
C GLY A 103 15.11 -9.67 -2.89
N GLY A 104 16.34 -9.13 -2.91
CA GLY A 104 16.64 -7.76 -2.48
C GLY A 104 15.97 -6.77 -3.42
N SER A 105 16.23 -6.90 -4.72
CA SER A 105 15.66 -6.10 -5.80
C SER A 105 14.12 -6.13 -5.78
N ALA A 106 13.52 -7.31 -5.71
CA ALA A 106 12.06 -7.44 -5.65
C ALA A 106 11.46 -6.79 -4.39
N ARG A 107 12.11 -6.93 -3.22
CA ARG A 107 11.69 -6.31 -1.96
C ARG A 107 11.76 -4.79 -2.03
N ILE A 108 12.85 -4.23 -2.54
CA ILE A 108 13.11 -2.78 -2.59
C ILE A 108 12.11 -2.10 -3.53
N TRP A 109 11.83 -2.71 -4.69
CA TRP A 109 10.76 -2.33 -5.60
C TRP A 109 9.40 -2.28 -4.87
N ASN A 110 9.01 -3.38 -4.23
CA ASN A 110 7.72 -3.48 -3.54
C ASN A 110 7.59 -2.46 -2.39
N ARG A 111 8.62 -2.23 -1.58
CA ARG A 111 8.58 -1.26 -0.48
C ARG A 111 8.38 0.17 -0.99
N ASN A 112 9.03 0.57 -2.09
CA ASN A 112 8.80 1.90 -2.67
C ASN A 112 7.41 2.02 -3.32
N TYR A 113 6.91 0.99 -4.02
CA TYR A 113 5.56 1.03 -4.58
C TYR A 113 4.43 1.01 -3.52
N ILE A 114 4.63 0.36 -2.38
CA ILE A 114 3.74 0.49 -1.23
C ILE A 114 3.70 1.96 -0.74
N MET A 115 4.86 2.64 -0.65
CA MET A 115 4.91 4.06 -0.29
C MET A 115 4.14 4.94 -1.29
N VAL A 116 4.30 4.69 -2.59
CA VAL A 116 3.56 5.41 -3.64
C VAL A 116 2.04 5.23 -3.48
N ASN A 117 1.54 4.02 -3.20
CA ASN A 117 0.10 3.83 -3.02
C ASN A 117 -0.43 4.43 -1.70
N LEU A 118 0.33 4.35 -0.60
CA LEU A 118 -0.03 4.97 0.68
C LEU A 118 -0.13 6.50 0.55
N THR A 119 0.90 7.13 -0.04
CA THR A 119 0.94 8.58 -0.27
C THR A 119 -0.14 9.05 -1.22
N ASN A 120 -0.42 8.31 -2.31
CA ASN A 120 -1.56 8.60 -3.19
C ASN A 120 -2.91 8.51 -2.46
N THR A 121 -3.09 7.51 -1.59
CA THR A 121 -4.34 7.34 -0.81
C THR A 121 -4.57 8.55 0.12
N ILE A 122 -3.51 9.06 0.77
CA ILE A 122 -3.58 10.26 1.60
C ILE A 122 -3.90 11.50 0.76
N VAL A 123 -3.19 11.68 -0.37
CA VAL A 123 -3.40 12.83 -1.27
C VAL A 123 -4.82 12.84 -1.83
N ASP A 124 -5.35 11.71 -2.27
CA ASP A 124 -6.70 11.59 -2.81
C ASP A 124 -7.78 11.76 -1.72
N GLY A 125 -7.53 11.26 -0.50
CA GLY A 125 -8.40 11.52 0.66
C GLY A 125 -8.47 13.00 1.04
N VAL A 126 -7.36 13.72 0.93
CA VAL A 126 -7.30 15.18 1.17
C VAL A 126 -7.95 15.98 0.03
N GLU A 127 -7.68 15.61 -1.22
CA GLU A 127 -8.23 16.25 -2.42
C GLU A 127 -9.75 15.98 -2.60
N ASN A 128 -10.30 14.96 -1.92
CA ASN A 128 -11.74 14.66 -1.91
C ASN A 128 -12.61 15.85 -1.41
N PRO A 129 -13.64 16.28 -2.18
CA PRO A 129 -14.56 17.34 -1.77
C PRO A 129 -15.32 17.08 -0.47
N SER A 130 -15.61 15.80 -0.16
CA SER A 130 -16.31 15.41 1.07
C SER A 130 -15.47 15.58 2.34
N THR A 131 -14.14 15.72 2.21
CA THR A 131 -13.23 15.93 3.34
C THR A 131 -13.31 17.38 3.82
N THR A 132 -14.23 17.65 4.75
CA THR A 132 -14.49 18.98 5.35
C THR A 132 -13.80 19.20 6.70
N SER A 133 -13.19 18.15 7.27
CA SER A 133 -12.52 18.12 8.58
C SER A 133 -11.20 18.91 8.64
N LEU A 134 -10.57 19.18 7.49
CA LEU A 134 -9.32 19.91 7.38
C LEU A 134 -9.54 21.30 6.77
N SER A 135 -8.95 22.32 7.41
CA SER A 135 -8.82 23.65 6.80
C SER A 135 -7.97 23.60 5.53
N ALA A 136 -8.08 24.61 4.65
CA ALA A 136 -7.27 24.69 3.44
C ALA A 136 -5.75 24.60 3.72
N ARG A 137 -5.28 25.17 4.84
CA ARG A 137 -3.89 25.03 5.30
C ARG A 137 -3.57 23.60 5.78
N GLY A 138 -4.48 22.96 6.51
CA GLY A 138 -4.34 21.56 6.92
C GLY A 138 -4.24 20.62 5.71
N LYS A 139 -5.13 20.79 4.73
CA LYS A 139 -5.07 20.07 3.44
C LYS A 139 -3.73 20.27 2.73
N ALA A 140 -3.25 21.51 2.63
CA ALA A 140 -1.98 21.81 1.99
C ALA A 140 -0.78 21.12 2.69
N LEU A 141 -0.74 21.13 4.02
CA LEU A 141 0.33 20.50 4.80
C LEU A 141 0.34 18.97 4.62
N VAL A 142 -0.79 18.29 4.86
CA VAL A 142 -0.90 16.83 4.71
C VAL A 142 -0.58 16.39 3.28
N SER A 143 -1.03 17.16 2.27
CA SER A 143 -0.73 16.88 0.87
C SER A 143 0.75 17.05 0.54
N ALA A 144 1.42 18.10 1.06
CA ALA A 144 2.84 18.33 0.83
C ALA A 144 3.72 17.24 1.47
N GLU A 145 3.39 16.84 2.70
CA GLU A 145 4.13 15.82 3.45
C GLU A 145 4.00 14.43 2.80
N ALA A 146 2.79 14.04 2.38
CA ALA A 146 2.60 12.83 1.57
C ALA A 146 3.31 12.91 0.21
N LYS A 147 3.33 14.09 -0.45
CA LYS A 147 4.03 14.28 -1.72
C LYS A 147 5.56 14.19 -1.56
N PHE A 148 6.14 14.63 -0.44
CA PHE A 148 7.56 14.42 -0.12
C PHE A 148 7.91 12.93 -0.04
N PHE A 149 7.16 12.12 0.71
CA PHE A 149 7.39 10.67 0.77
C PHE A 149 7.22 9.97 -0.58
N ARG A 150 6.32 10.48 -1.44
CA ARG A 150 6.14 9.98 -2.81
C ARG A 150 7.33 10.31 -3.71
N ALA A 151 7.84 11.53 -3.65
CA ALA A 151 9.05 11.96 -4.35
C ALA A 151 10.28 11.17 -3.90
N TYR A 152 10.44 10.95 -2.58
CA TYR A 152 11.49 10.10 -2.02
C TYR A 152 11.42 8.65 -2.55
N ALA A 153 10.22 8.04 -2.58
CA ALA A 153 10.04 6.71 -3.14
C ALA A 153 10.36 6.65 -4.66
N TYR A 154 10.00 7.69 -5.42
CA TYR A 154 10.34 7.77 -6.84
C TYR A 154 11.82 8.04 -7.10
N ASN A 155 12.51 8.82 -6.26
CA ASN A 155 13.96 8.97 -6.31
C ASN A 155 14.67 7.61 -6.16
N ASN A 156 14.28 6.81 -5.17
CA ASN A 156 14.84 5.47 -4.97
C ASN A 156 14.59 4.55 -6.17
N LEU A 157 13.38 4.62 -6.77
CA LEU A 157 13.03 3.84 -7.95
C LEU A 157 13.81 4.30 -9.20
N ALA A 158 14.00 5.61 -9.38
CA ALA A 158 14.76 6.18 -10.48
C ALA A 158 16.25 5.80 -10.40
N THR A 159 16.85 5.88 -9.21
CA THR A 159 18.28 5.54 -9.01
C THR A 159 18.56 4.05 -9.24
N LEU A 160 17.68 3.15 -8.79
CA LEU A 160 17.94 1.70 -8.84
C LEU A 160 17.41 1.01 -10.11
N TYR A 161 16.37 1.55 -10.75
CA TYR A 161 15.69 0.88 -11.88
C TYR A 161 15.54 1.79 -13.12
N GLY A 162 15.91 3.06 -13.04
CA GLY A 162 15.77 4.03 -14.13
C GLY A 162 14.31 4.41 -14.40
N GLY A 163 13.87 4.28 -15.65
CA GLY A 163 12.48 4.57 -16.02
C GLY A 163 11.50 3.57 -15.40
N VAL A 164 10.46 4.03 -14.70
CA VAL A 164 9.52 3.17 -13.93
C VAL A 164 8.06 3.62 -14.12
N PRO A 165 7.05 2.78 -13.81
CA PRO A 165 5.65 3.21 -13.86
C PRO A 165 5.34 4.36 -12.90
N LEU A 166 4.84 5.47 -13.46
CA LEU A 166 4.31 6.61 -12.72
C LEU A 166 2.85 6.35 -12.32
N ILE A 167 2.59 6.32 -11.02
CA ILE A 167 1.28 6.06 -10.41
C ILE A 167 0.99 7.27 -9.51
N THR A 168 0.12 8.16 -9.97
CA THR A 168 -0.11 9.49 -9.37
C THR A 168 -1.40 9.59 -8.54
N LYS A 169 -2.21 8.53 -8.55
CA LYS A 169 -3.51 8.37 -7.89
C LYS A 169 -3.61 6.98 -7.25
N ALA A 170 -4.50 6.83 -6.26
CA ALA A 170 -4.64 5.60 -5.48
C ALA A 170 -5.23 4.45 -6.33
N LEU A 171 -4.76 3.22 -6.10
CA LEU A 171 -5.29 2.05 -6.79
C LEU A 171 -6.63 1.63 -6.18
N THR A 172 -7.71 1.73 -6.96
CA THR A 172 -9.08 1.34 -6.56
C THR A 172 -9.37 -0.15 -6.73
N GLY A 173 -8.44 -0.93 -7.29
CA GLY A 173 -8.55 -2.36 -7.49
C GLY A 173 -7.27 -2.95 -8.11
N PRO A 174 -7.23 -4.27 -8.37
CA PRO A 174 -6.09 -4.93 -9.00
C PRO A 174 -5.79 -4.36 -10.39
N LYS A 175 -4.52 -4.04 -10.65
CA LYS A 175 -4.02 -3.59 -11.94
C LYS A 175 -2.71 -4.31 -12.28
N ILE A 176 -2.48 -4.63 -13.56
CA ILE A 176 -1.29 -5.37 -14.04
C ILE A 176 -0.65 -4.77 -15.31
N ASP A 177 -1.38 -3.95 -16.07
CA ASP A 177 -0.99 -3.27 -17.31
C ASP A 177 -0.17 -1.99 -17.06
N PHE A 178 0.87 -2.07 -16.22
CA PHE A 178 1.73 -0.93 -15.92
C PHE A 178 2.79 -0.71 -17.01
N VAL A 179 2.81 0.49 -17.60
CA VAL A 179 3.83 0.92 -18.57
C VAL A 179 4.92 1.70 -17.84
N ARG A 180 6.21 1.44 -18.17
CA ARG A 180 7.35 2.20 -17.64
C ARG A 180 7.39 3.58 -18.28
N ALA A 181 7.49 4.64 -17.48
CA ALA A 181 7.80 5.98 -17.99
C ALA A 181 9.31 6.10 -18.28
N PRO A 182 9.75 6.97 -19.22
CA PRO A 182 11.13 7.41 -19.33
C PRO A 182 11.70 7.94 -18.01
N ILE A 183 13.00 7.75 -17.76
CA ILE A 183 13.65 8.27 -16.54
C ILE A 183 13.56 9.80 -16.43
N ALA A 184 13.57 10.51 -17.57
CA ALA A 184 13.35 11.96 -17.60
C ALA A 184 11.99 12.36 -17.02
N ASP A 185 10.93 11.63 -17.34
CA ASP A 185 9.58 11.91 -16.85
C ASP A 185 9.43 11.57 -15.36
N VAL A 186 10.15 10.54 -14.88
CA VAL A 186 10.25 10.25 -13.44
C VAL A 186 11.00 11.35 -12.71
N ASN A 187 12.13 11.82 -13.25
CA ASN A 187 12.92 12.89 -12.65
C ASN A 187 12.20 14.25 -12.68
N ASN A 188 11.34 14.50 -13.67
CA ASN A 188 10.47 15.68 -13.74
C ASN A 188 9.26 15.62 -12.78
N PHE A 189 9.01 14.48 -12.12
CA PHE A 189 7.90 14.25 -11.20
C PHE A 189 8.31 14.28 -9.71
N ILE A 190 9.62 14.27 -9.44
CA ILE A 190 10.24 14.31 -8.10
C ILE A 190 10.35 15.76 -7.61
#